data_AF-A0AAE3C807-F1
#
_entry.id   AF-A0AAE3C807-F1
#
_cell.length_a   1.000
_cell.length_b   1.000
_cell.length_c   1.000
_cell.angle_alpha   90.00
_cell.angle_beta   90.00
_cell.angle_gamma   90.00
#
_symmetry.space_group_name_H-M   'P 1'
#
loop_
_entity.id
_entity.type
_entity.pdbx_description
1 polymer ?
#
loop_
_entity_poly.entity_id
_entity_poly.type
_entity_poly.pdbx_seq_one_letter_code
_entity_poly.pdbx_strand_id
1 'polypeptide(L)'
;MSELMEEIKALVTGHIKGSPHLSGAKYYNEPVERMPRVKIEELQWKLLKLQIKRAYELTPFYHKRLKEVGIKPEDIKTLKDFQKIPPVLKDDIREQMKKTGDPFGGCLAVPFLPSKILNVYSSTGTTGLRTFNVHTEWDRNWCLEEICRLGVMEMQDAPPGSVFIDFGFHWHGGITGVEMGVSRLGLIVAPMEALGPGFELERCLQALQFLKPISIHWPLVTLWIFGDWLQSINKDPKEAMKHVKLLSTSGDVLTAAAAEFVKEYWGFERVHSGFQMADTWITGCNCSEQPPNITHICDDFHYVEAVDPETGEQVAPGERGILVITPLVMEAIPHLRWNNEDYVSLIRDECECGRTHTRLHWYGREAFAVDVRGRKVFPSEVETELFEYPEIGVNAIASQFVKTAEGSQDKLIIRVTYFPDKTKDPQKLKESAEKKIKQKLGLDVEIEFMSQEEMKAALTAPHKTSRLVKRY
;
A
#
# COMPACT_ATOMS: atom_id res chain seq x y z
N MET A 1 22.61 14.34 19.61
CA MET A 1 22.27 13.15 18.80
C MET A 1 21.78 12.01 19.68
N SER A 2 22.49 11.67 20.77
CA SER A 2 22.03 10.64 21.72
C SER A 2 20.70 10.98 22.39
N GLU A 3 20.52 12.19 22.91
CA GLU A 3 19.29 12.56 23.64
C GLU A 3 18.02 12.48 22.79
N LEU A 4 18.02 13.06 21.58
CA LEU A 4 16.88 12.96 20.66
C LEU A 4 16.59 11.50 20.26
N MET A 5 17.63 10.68 20.03
CA MET A 5 17.41 9.27 19.72
C MET A 5 16.86 8.49 20.93
N GLU A 6 17.26 8.84 22.16
CA GLU A 6 16.68 8.25 23.37
C GLU A 6 15.23 8.71 23.59
N GLU A 7 14.90 9.97 23.30
CA GLU A 7 13.52 10.48 23.31
C GLU A 7 12.66 9.71 22.30
N ILE A 8 13.14 9.53 21.08
CA ILE A 8 12.44 8.77 20.02
C ILE A 8 12.32 7.30 20.39
N LYS A 9 13.38 6.68 20.92
CA LYS A 9 13.31 5.32 21.45
C LYS A 9 12.27 5.21 22.55
N ALA A 10 12.14 6.19 23.43
CA ALA A 10 11.10 6.18 24.46
C ALA A 10 9.70 6.26 23.85
N LEU A 11 9.50 7.11 22.83
CA LEU A 11 8.22 7.22 22.11
C LEU A 11 7.83 5.93 21.37
N VAL A 12 8.82 5.21 20.82
CA VAL A 12 8.63 3.94 20.09
C VAL A 12 8.52 2.73 21.02
N THR A 13 9.34 2.65 22.07
CA THR A 13 9.51 1.42 22.85
C THR A 13 8.77 1.43 24.19
N GLY A 14 8.22 2.57 24.61
CA GLY A 14 7.46 2.69 25.86
C GLY A 14 6.26 1.73 25.93
N HIS A 15 5.56 1.54 24.81
CA HIS A 15 4.37 0.68 24.71
C HIS A 15 4.69 -0.78 24.40
N ILE A 16 5.92 -1.07 23.98
CA ILE A 16 6.45 -2.43 23.72
C ILE A 16 6.54 -3.26 25.01
N LYS A 17 6.40 -2.66 26.21
CA LYS A 17 6.55 -3.38 27.49
C LYS A 17 5.26 -3.66 28.27
N GLY A 18 4.09 -3.15 27.86
CA GLY A 18 2.85 -3.25 28.66
C GLY A 18 1.55 -3.18 27.84
N SER A 19 1.56 -3.79 26.65
CA SER A 19 0.57 -3.52 25.60
C SER A 19 -0.90 -3.65 26.02
N PRO A 20 -1.75 -2.67 25.69
CA PRO A 20 -3.17 -2.77 25.92
C PRO A 20 -3.76 -3.86 25.02
N HIS A 21 -4.65 -4.66 25.58
CA HIS A 21 -5.54 -5.50 24.80
C HIS A 21 -6.46 -4.60 23.95
N LEU A 22 -6.75 -5.01 22.71
CA LEU A 22 -7.54 -4.21 21.73
C LEU A 22 -8.90 -3.71 22.24
N SER A 23 -9.52 -4.39 23.21
CA SER A 23 -10.88 -4.10 23.64
C SER A 23 -11.05 -2.65 24.12
N GLY A 24 -11.78 -1.85 23.34
CA GLY A 24 -12.13 -0.45 23.65
C GLY A 24 -11.02 0.57 23.43
N ALA A 25 -9.86 0.20 22.89
CA ALA A 25 -8.77 1.13 22.63
C ALA A 25 -9.02 1.90 21.32
N LYS A 26 -9.10 3.23 21.39
CA LYS A 26 -9.22 4.10 20.19
C LYS A 26 -7.85 4.44 19.56
N TYR A 27 -6.82 4.46 20.40
CA TYR A 27 -5.44 4.80 20.05
C TYR A 27 -4.49 3.81 20.75
N TYR A 28 -3.40 3.47 20.09
CA TYR A 28 -2.32 2.67 20.66
C TYR A 28 -1.32 3.56 21.42
N ASN A 29 -1.02 4.74 20.86
CA ASN A 29 -0.13 5.75 21.41
C ASN A 29 -0.80 7.14 21.29
N GLU A 30 -1.83 7.37 22.10
CA GLU A 30 -2.66 8.58 22.02
C GLU A 30 -1.86 9.90 22.01
N PRO A 31 -0.84 10.11 22.87
CA PRO A 31 -0.10 11.37 22.88
C PRO A 31 0.59 11.68 21.55
N VAL A 32 1.03 10.66 20.81
CA VAL A 32 1.67 10.82 19.51
C VAL A 32 0.61 10.91 18.41
N GLU A 33 -0.36 10.00 18.41
CA GLU A 33 -1.41 9.91 17.39
C GLU A 33 -2.30 11.17 17.31
N ARG A 34 -2.38 11.92 18.41
CA ARG A 34 -3.12 13.19 18.52
C ARG A 34 -2.21 14.40 18.69
N MET A 35 -0.90 14.24 18.47
CA MET A 35 0.07 15.32 18.63
C MET A 35 -0.30 16.49 17.69
N PRO A 36 -0.37 17.75 18.17
CA PRO A 36 -0.68 18.87 17.30
C PRO A 36 0.24 18.94 16.08
N ARG A 37 -0.30 19.28 14.90
CA ARG A 37 0.44 19.30 13.63
C ARG A 37 1.77 20.05 13.71
N VAL A 38 1.79 21.22 14.35
CA VAL A 38 3.01 22.03 14.54
C VAL A 38 4.11 21.25 15.29
N LYS A 39 3.73 20.44 16.28
CA LYS A 39 4.67 19.61 17.05
C LYS A 39 5.18 18.42 16.24
N ILE A 40 4.32 17.82 15.41
CA ILE A 40 4.74 16.79 14.45
C ILE A 40 5.76 17.39 13.46
N GLU A 41 5.51 18.56 12.90
CA GLU A 41 6.42 19.22 11.96
C GLU A 41 7.78 19.58 12.60
N GLU A 42 7.77 20.09 13.84
CA GLU A 42 8.99 20.32 14.64
C GLU A 42 9.80 19.02 14.83
N LEU A 43 9.12 17.90 15.13
CA LEU A 43 9.74 16.59 15.30
C LEU A 43 10.30 16.06 13.98
N GLN A 44 9.50 16.08 12.92
CA GLN A 44 9.90 15.68 11.58
C GLN A 44 11.14 16.44 11.12
N TRP A 45 11.20 17.75 11.34
CA TRP A 45 12.35 18.55 10.95
C TRP A 45 13.64 18.15 11.69
N LYS A 46 13.54 17.84 12.98
CA LYS A 46 14.70 17.36 13.76
C LYS A 46 15.17 16.00 13.25
N LEU A 47 14.26 15.07 13.02
CA LEU A 47 14.57 13.72 12.55
C LEU A 47 15.10 13.72 11.11
N LEU A 48 14.51 14.53 10.24
CA LEU A 48 14.91 14.63 8.83
C LEU A 48 16.38 15.05 8.72
N LYS A 49 16.85 16.01 9.52
CA LYS A 49 18.27 16.39 9.56
C LYS A 49 19.18 15.23 9.98
N LEU A 50 18.76 14.45 10.98
CA LEU A 50 19.52 13.27 11.41
C LEU A 50 19.59 12.24 10.29
N GLN A 51 18.47 12.01 9.61
CA GLN A 51 18.39 11.01 8.55
C GLN A 51 19.20 11.42 7.31
N ILE A 52 19.14 12.70 6.92
CA ILE A 52 19.99 13.27 5.85
C ILE A 52 21.47 13.06 6.18
N LYS A 53 21.88 13.42 7.40
CA LYS A 53 23.27 13.27 7.85
C LYS A 53 23.69 11.80 7.82
N ARG A 54 22.84 10.91 8.34
CA ARG A 54 23.06 9.46 8.36
C ARG A 54 23.27 8.91 6.94
N ALA A 55 22.35 9.23 6.02
CA ALA A 55 22.42 8.79 4.64
C ALA A 55 23.71 9.30 3.97
N TYR A 56 24.04 10.58 4.15
CA TYR A 56 25.23 11.19 3.56
C TYR A 56 26.55 10.62 4.08
N GLU A 57 26.65 10.36 5.39
CA GLU A 57 27.89 9.89 6.02
C GLU A 57 28.11 8.39 5.88
N LEU A 58 27.03 7.59 5.87
CA LEU A 58 27.12 6.14 6.00
C LEU A 58 26.81 5.38 4.72
N THR A 59 26.31 6.03 3.67
CA THR A 59 25.95 5.35 2.42
C THR A 59 26.69 5.96 1.23
N PRO A 60 27.46 5.15 0.46
CA PRO A 60 28.08 5.63 -0.77
C PRO A 60 27.10 6.23 -1.78
N PHE A 61 25.88 5.67 -1.84
CA PHE A 61 24.83 6.14 -2.74
C PHE A 61 24.44 7.60 -2.47
N TYR A 62 24.00 7.91 -1.25
CA TYR A 62 23.56 9.26 -0.93
C TYR A 62 24.73 10.24 -0.79
N HIS A 63 25.91 9.79 -0.37
CA HIS A 63 27.11 10.63 -0.40
C HIS A 63 27.38 11.17 -1.80
N LYS A 64 27.36 10.28 -2.81
CA LYS A 64 27.55 10.64 -4.21
C LYS A 64 26.42 11.54 -4.72
N ARG A 65 25.17 11.17 -4.46
CA ARG A 65 24.00 11.92 -4.98
C ARG A 65 23.93 13.35 -4.45
N LEU A 66 24.19 13.57 -3.16
CA LEU A 66 24.23 14.92 -2.58
C LEU A 66 25.40 15.74 -3.13
N LYS A 67 26.56 15.09 -3.36
CA LYS A 67 27.73 15.74 -3.98
C LYS A 67 27.46 16.17 -5.43
N GLU A 68 26.73 15.37 -6.20
CA GLU A 68 26.37 15.68 -7.60
C GLU A 68 25.48 16.93 -7.71
N VAL A 69 24.60 17.17 -6.74
CA VAL A 69 23.78 18.39 -6.66
C VAL A 69 24.44 19.52 -5.86
N GLY A 70 25.68 19.31 -5.40
CA GLY A 70 26.47 20.34 -4.71
C GLY A 70 25.97 20.70 -3.31
N ILE A 71 25.27 19.80 -2.62
CA ILE A 71 24.66 20.04 -1.31
C ILE A 71 25.33 19.17 -0.24
N LYS A 72 25.58 19.74 0.94
CA LYS A 72 25.95 19.01 2.16
C LYS A 72 24.80 19.02 3.17
N PRO A 73 24.76 18.10 4.14
CA PRO A 73 23.75 18.11 5.20
C PRO A 73 23.65 19.45 5.93
N GLU A 74 24.76 20.17 6.10
CA GLU A 74 24.78 21.47 6.78
C GLU A 74 24.11 22.57 5.98
N ASP A 75 24.00 22.44 4.66
CA ASP A 75 23.37 23.45 3.78
C ASP A 75 21.83 23.38 3.82
N ILE A 76 21.27 22.29 4.34
CA ILE A 76 19.82 22.07 4.40
C ILE A 76 19.25 22.74 5.66
N LYS A 77 18.81 24.00 5.49
CA LYS A 77 18.24 24.84 6.57
C LYS A 77 16.71 24.93 6.51
N THR A 78 16.11 24.56 5.38
CA THR A 78 14.67 24.59 5.14
C THR A 78 14.21 23.34 4.37
N LEU A 79 12.90 23.09 4.35
CA LEU A 79 12.32 22.04 3.50
C LEU A 79 12.57 22.30 2.00
N LYS A 80 12.64 23.57 1.58
CA LYS A 80 13.00 23.93 0.20
C LYS A 80 14.43 23.53 -0.15
N ASP A 81 15.36 23.60 0.80
CA ASP A 81 16.73 23.11 0.59
C ASP A 81 16.77 21.58 0.46
N PHE A 82 15.97 20.88 1.28
CA PHE A 82 15.82 19.43 1.19
C PHE A 82 15.26 19.00 -0.18
N GLN A 83 14.32 19.76 -0.74
CA GLN A 83 13.70 19.52 -2.04
C GLN A 83 14.65 19.62 -3.24
N LYS A 84 15.84 20.21 -3.06
CA LYS A 84 16.89 20.20 -4.09
C LYS A 84 17.52 18.81 -4.29
N ILE A 85 17.32 17.88 -3.36
CA ILE A 85 17.70 16.48 -3.54
C ILE A 85 16.68 15.85 -4.52
N PRO A 86 17.08 15.32 -5.68
CA PRO A 86 16.14 14.74 -6.63
C PRO A 86 15.53 13.44 -6.07
N PRO A 87 14.22 13.19 -6.24
CA PRO A 87 13.59 11.93 -5.83
C PRO A 87 14.32 10.70 -6.37
N VAL A 88 14.51 9.69 -5.52
CA VAL A 88 15.21 8.44 -5.86
C VAL A 88 14.22 7.43 -6.39
N LEU A 89 14.52 6.89 -7.58
CA LEU A 89 13.76 5.81 -8.19
C LEU A 89 14.38 4.46 -7.84
N LYS A 90 13.56 3.41 -7.90
CA LYS A 90 14.03 2.03 -7.72
C LYS A 90 15.10 1.64 -8.75
N ASP A 91 15.00 2.19 -9.97
CA ASP A 91 15.97 1.96 -11.03
C ASP A 91 17.33 2.62 -10.76
N ASP A 92 17.38 3.73 -10.01
CA ASP A 92 18.65 4.33 -9.57
C ASP A 92 19.46 3.31 -8.74
N ILE A 93 18.78 2.60 -7.83
CA ILE A 93 19.41 1.57 -6.99
C ILE A 93 19.87 0.39 -7.82
N ARG A 94 19.00 -0.12 -8.71
CA ARG A 94 19.33 -1.24 -9.60
C ARG A 94 20.51 -0.94 -10.51
N GLU A 95 20.63 0.29 -11.00
CA GLU A 95 21.79 0.72 -11.76
C GLU A 95 23.07 0.67 -10.92
N GLN A 96 23.03 1.14 -9.68
CA GLN A 96 24.20 1.05 -8.79
C GLN A 96 24.55 -0.40 -8.45
N MET A 97 23.56 -1.26 -8.23
CA MET A 97 23.78 -2.70 -8.04
C MET A 97 24.51 -3.31 -9.25
N LYS A 98 24.08 -2.99 -10.48
CA LYS A 98 24.75 -3.45 -11.70
C LYS A 98 26.18 -2.90 -11.83
N LYS A 99 26.38 -1.62 -11.52
CA LYS A 99 27.66 -0.92 -11.67
C LYS A 99 28.70 -1.39 -10.65
N THR A 100 28.29 -1.72 -9.43
CA THR A 100 29.20 -1.98 -8.29
C THR A 100 29.25 -3.43 -7.84
N GLY A 101 28.23 -4.23 -8.17
CA GLY A 101 28.05 -5.58 -7.62
C GLY A 101 27.54 -5.60 -6.17
N ASP A 102 27.34 -4.44 -5.53
CA ASP A 102 26.75 -4.35 -4.19
C ASP A 102 25.24 -4.69 -4.27
N PRO A 103 24.75 -5.72 -3.56
CA PRO A 103 23.32 -6.09 -3.55
C PRO A 103 22.40 -4.99 -3.00
N PHE A 104 22.93 -3.99 -2.29
CA PHE A 104 22.17 -2.87 -1.73
C PHE A 104 22.38 -1.56 -2.49
N GLY A 105 23.11 -1.59 -3.61
CA GLY A 105 23.36 -0.40 -4.45
C GLY A 105 24.01 0.75 -3.71
N GLY A 106 24.81 0.49 -2.67
CA GLY A 106 25.46 1.49 -1.84
C GLY A 106 24.55 2.17 -0.82
N CYS A 107 23.37 1.62 -0.51
CA CYS A 107 22.38 2.23 0.40
C CYS A 107 22.40 1.67 1.84
N LEU A 108 23.12 0.59 2.11
CA LEU A 108 23.18 0.01 3.46
C LEU A 108 24.08 0.87 4.37
N ALA A 109 23.50 1.45 5.43
CA ALA A 109 24.17 2.34 6.37
C ALA A 109 24.76 1.63 7.61
N VAL A 110 24.59 0.30 7.71
CA VAL A 110 25.08 -0.52 8.82
C VAL A 110 25.92 -1.68 8.31
N PRO A 111 26.89 -2.19 9.09
CA PRO A 111 27.61 -3.40 8.72
C PRO A 111 26.66 -4.60 8.56
N PHE A 112 26.83 -5.38 7.49
CA PHE A 112 26.09 -6.62 7.28
C PHE A 112 26.65 -7.75 8.18
N LEU A 113 26.29 -7.70 9.47
CA LEU A 113 26.76 -8.63 10.51
C LEU A 113 25.57 -9.22 11.29
N PRO A 114 25.66 -10.45 11.81
CA PRO A 114 24.58 -11.04 12.63
C PRO A 114 24.21 -10.22 13.87
N SER A 115 25.14 -9.42 14.40
CA SER A 115 24.89 -8.52 15.55
C SER A 115 24.12 -7.25 15.19
N LYS A 116 23.91 -6.99 13.89
CA LYS A 116 23.24 -5.79 13.38
C LYS A 116 22.02 -6.10 12.53
N ILE A 117 22.09 -7.15 11.72
CA ILE A 117 21.04 -7.51 10.77
C ILE A 117 20.16 -8.58 11.37
N LEU A 118 18.87 -8.31 11.41
CA LEU A 118 17.87 -9.22 11.92
C LEU A 118 17.11 -9.93 10.78
N ASN A 119 16.70 -9.19 9.76
CA ASN A 119 15.96 -9.72 8.63
C ASN A 119 16.45 -9.13 7.30
N VAL A 120 16.34 -9.92 6.24
CA VAL A 120 16.49 -9.50 4.85
C VAL A 120 15.25 -9.95 4.09
N TYR A 121 14.58 -9.00 3.44
CA TYR A 121 13.41 -9.23 2.61
C TYR A 121 13.72 -8.92 1.15
N SER A 122 12.94 -9.49 0.25
CA SER A 122 13.12 -9.29 -1.18
C SER A 122 11.90 -8.60 -1.78
N SER A 123 12.13 -7.80 -2.82
CA SER A 123 11.03 -7.33 -3.67
C SER A 123 10.54 -8.43 -4.61
N THR A 124 9.29 -8.33 -5.06
CA THR A 124 8.65 -9.35 -5.92
C THR A 124 9.27 -9.51 -7.31
N GLY A 125 10.25 -8.67 -7.66
CA GLY A 125 10.94 -8.53 -8.96
C GLY A 125 10.41 -9.39 -10.11
N THR A 126 9.54 -8.81 -10.92
CA THR A 126 8.95 -9.46 -12.10
C THR A 126 9.66 -9.11 -13.41
N THR A 127 10.56 -8.10 -13.43
CA THR A 127 11.19 -7.61 -14.68
C THR A 127 12.68 -7.24 -14.57
N GLY A 128 13.37 -7.51 -13.46
CA GLY A 128 14.79 -7.15 -13.29
C GLY A 128 15.43 -7.64 -11.99
N LEU A 129 16.60 -7.08 -11.66
CA LEU A 129 17.28 -7.34 -10.38
C LEU A 129 16.37 -6.95 -9.21
N ARG A 130 16.17 -7.90 -8.29
CA ARG A 130 15.42 -7.69 -7.05
C ARG A 130 16.22 -6.79 -6.15
N THR A 131 15.57 -5.75 -5.61
CA THR A 131 16.12 -5.02 -4.46
C THR A 131 15.86 -5.81 -3.18
N PHE A 132 16.78 -5.67 -2.23
CA PHE A 132 16.70 -6.27 -0.91
C PHE A 132 16.55 -5.18 0.14
N ASN A 133 15.66 -5.43 1.11
CA ASN A 133 15.43 -4.56 2.25
C ASN A 133 15.95 -5.26 3.50
N VAL A 134 16.79 -4.56 4.26
CA VAL A 134 17.53 -5.10 5.40
C VAL A 134 17.10 -4.36 6.64
N HIS A 135 16.81 -5.05 7.75
CA HIS A 135 16.35 -4.41 8.98
C HIS A 135 17.24 -4.75 10.17
N THR A 136 17.50 -3.73 10.97
CA THR A 136 18.04 -3.88 12.33
C THR A 136 16.94 -4.21 13.33
N GLU A 137 17.32 -4.49 14.58
CA GLU A 137 16.36 -4.59 15.68
C GLU A 137 15.59 -3.28 15.90
N TRP A 138 16.25 -2.13 15.77
CA TRP A 138 15.59 -0.83 15.85
C TRP A 138 14.54 -0.67 14.76
N ASP A 139 14.89 -1.06 13.53
CA ASP A 139 13.98 -0.99 12.39
C ASP A 139 12.70 -1.79 12.60
N ARG A 140 12.84 -3.00 13.15
CA ARG A 140 11.69 -3.83 13.53
C ARG A 140 10.85 -3.19 14.63
N ASN A 141 11.47 -2.56 15.62
CA ASN A 141 10.75 -2.03 16.78
C ASN A 141 9.85 -0.84 16.44
N TRP A 142 10.32 0.12 15.64
CA TRP A 142 9.47 1.25 15.23
C TRP A 142 8.40 0.84 14.21
N CYS A 143 8.72 -0.12 13.34
CA CYS A 143 7.72 -0.74 12.47
C CYS A 143 6.61 -1.43 13.29
N LEU A 144 6.98 -2.18 14.33
CA LEU A 144 6.00 -2.83 15.20
C LEU A 144 5.07 -1.81 15.88
N GLU A 145 5.62 -0.69 16.36
CA GLU A 145 4.84 0.43 16.91
C GLU A 145 3.86 1.00 15.86
N GLU A 146 4.32 1.27 14.64
CA GLU A 146 3.47 1.74 13.53
C GLU A 146 2.32 0.77 13.24
N ILE A 147 2.63 -0.51 13.07
CA ILE A 147 1.63 -1.52 12.74
C ILE A 147 0.64 -1.71 13.88
N CYS A 148 1.06 -1.58 15.14
CA CYS A 148 0.11 -1.63 16.26
C CYS A 148 -0.84 -0.43 16.27
N ARG A 149 -0.36 0.79 16.00
CA ARG A 149 -1.22 1.99 15.87
C ARG A 149 -2.26 1.83 14.77
N LEU A 150 -1.83 1.31 13.62
CA LEU A 150 -2.72 1.07 12.49
C LEU A 150 -3.66 -0.12 12.73
N GLY A 151 -3.17 -1.18 13.37
CA GLY A 151 -3.93 -2.36 13.74
C GLY A 151 -5.04 -2.07 14.74
N VAL A 152 -4.88 -1.10 15.65
CA VAL A 152 -5.98 -0.61 16.50
C VAL A 152 -7.11 0.01 15.67
N MET A 153 -6.80 0.75 14.60
CA MET A 153 -7.82 1.30 13.70
C MET A 153 -8.54 0.23 12.89
N GLU A 154 -7.79 -0.76 12.44
CA GLU A 154 -8.26 -1.84 11.58
C GLU A 154 -9.07 -2.87 12.37
N MET A 155 -8.49 -3.44 13.43
CA MET A 155 -9.10 -4.51 14.21
C MET A 155 -10.19 -3.98 15.15
N GLN A 156 -10.13 -2.70 15.54
CA GLN A 156 -11.06 -2.05 16.48
C GLN A 156 -11.32 -2.94 17.71
N ASP A 157 -12.59 -3.23 18.01
CA ASP A 157 -13.05 -3.99 19.17
C ASP A 157 -12.94 -5.52 19.03
N ALA A 158 -12.04 -6.01 18.15
CA ALA A 158 -11.77 -7.44 18.05
C ALA A 158 -11.40 -8.00 19.46
N PRO A 159 -12.14 -9.00 19.97
CA PRO A 159 -11.86 -9.54 21.30
C PRO A 159 -10.45 -10.12 21.38
N PRO A 160 -9.72 -9.93 22.49
CA PRO A 160 -8.44 -10.60 22.70
C PRO A 160 -8.56 -12.11 22.54
N GLY A 161 -7.55 -12.74 21.93
CA GLY A 161 -7.55 -14.16 21.60
C GLY A 161 -8.35 -14.53 20.35
N SER A 162 -8.98 -13.57 19.66
CA SER A 162 -9.60 -13.82 18.36
C SER A 162 -8.56 -14.27 17.34
N VAL A 163 -8.98 -15.12 16.39
CA VAL A 163 -8.09 -15.58 15.32
C VAL A 163 -8.12 -14.61 14.15
N PHE A 164 -6.93 -14.27 13.66
CA PHE A 164 -6.68 -13.53 12.44
C PHE A 164 -5.95 -14.43 11.44
N ILE A 165 -6.47 -14.53 10.22
CA ILE A 165 -5.78 -15.24 9.14
C ILE A 165 -4.99 -14.24 8.30
N ASP A 166 -3.67 -14.40 8.26
CA ASP A 166 -2.78 -13.59 7.44
C ASP A 166 -2.51 -14.26 6.09
N PHE A 167 -2.09 -13.46 5.11
CA PHE A 167 -1.60 -13.93 3.83
C PHE A 167 -0.18 -14.48 3.95
N GLY A 168 0.05 -15.77 3.67
CA GLY A 168 1.29 -16.53 3.99
C GLY A 168 2.61 -16.12 3.30
N PHE A 169 2.75 -14.89 2.82
CA PHE A 169 3.85 -14.41 1.99
C PHE A 169 5.05 -13.86 2.79
N HIS A 170 5.61 -14.67 3.70
CA HIS A 170 6.57 -14.21 4.72
C HIS A 170 7.95 -13.72 4.21
N TRP A 171 8.27 -13.89 2.93
CA TRP A 171 9.47 -13.27 2.35
C TRP A 171 9.28 -11.77 2.07
N HIS A 172 8.04 -11.26 2.14
CA HIS A 172 7.70 -9.85 2.05
C HIS A 172 7.63 -9.23 3.44
N GLY A 173 8.46 -8.21 3.69
CA GLY A 173 8.59 -7.57 5.01
C GLY A 173 7.26 -7.10 5.60
N GLY A 174 6.40 -6.49 4.79
CA GLY A 174 5.10 -5.98 5.25
C GLY A 174 4.24 -7.04 5.95
N ILE A 175 4.23 -8.28 5.43
CA ILE A 175 3.44 -9.39 5.99
C ILE A 175 3.98 -9.80 7.36
N THR A 176 5.30 -9.99 7.49
CA THR A 176 5.90 -10.27 8.81
C THR A 176 5.60 -9.14 9.80
N GLY A 177 5.57 -7.89 9.34
CA GLY A 177 5.12 -6.76 10.11
C GLY A 177 3.72 -6.94 10.69
N VAL A 178 2.74 -7.26 9.84
CA VAL A 178 1.34 -7.50 10.23
C VAL A 178 1.25 -8.62 11.25
N GLU A 179 1.90 -9.75 10.99
CA GLU A 179 1.94 -10.89 11.91
C GLU A 179 2.44 -10.49 13.31
N MET A 180 3.55 -9.76 13.38
CA MET A 180 4.11 -9.29 14.64
C MET A 180 3.17 -8.31 15.35
N GLY A 181 2.58 -7.36 14.62
CA GLY A 181 1.68 -6.35 15.17
C GLY A 181 0.36 -6.93 15.66
N VAL A 182 -0.27 -7.80 14.88
CA VAL A 182 -1.53 -8.45 15.26
C VAL A 182 -1.33 -9.38 16.46
N SER A 183 -0.24 -10.15 16.48
CA SER A 183 0.12 -10.96 17.66
C SER A 183 0.34 -10.08 18.89
N ARG A 184 1.01 -8.94 18.72
CA ARG A 184 1.26 -7.95 19.77
C ARG A 184 -0.03 -7.33 20.32
N LEU A 185 -1.04 -7.15 19.48
CA LEU A 185 -2.38 -6.68 19.85
C LEU A 185 -3.23 -7.77 20.54
N GLY A 186 -2.71 -9.00 20.67
CA GLY A 186 -3.32 -10.08 21.43
C GLY A 186 -4.23 -11.00 20.61
N LEU A 187 -4.17 -10.95 19.28
CA LEU A 187 -4.85 -11.92 18.41
C LEU A 187 -3.95 -13.13 18.14
N ILE A 188 -4.58 -14.26 17.82
CA ILE A 188 -3.90 -15.46 17.35
C ILE A 188 -3.74 -15.34 15.84
N VAL A 189 -2.50 -15.27 15.36
CA VAL A 189 -2.21 -15.22 13.92
C VAL A 189 -2.12 -16.63 13.36
N ALA A 190 -2.87 -16.89 12.29
CA ALA A 190 -2.86 -18.14 11.54
C ALA A 190 -2.46 -17.84 10.08
N PRO A 191 -1.17 -17.94 9.71
CA PRO A 191 -0.75 -17.66 8.35
C PRO A 191 -1.27 -18.72 7.39
N MET A 192 -1.90 -18.30 6.29
CA MET A 192 -2.45 -19.21 5.29
C MET A 192 -2.04 -18.79 3.89
N GLU A 193 -1.48 -19.73 3.13
CA GLU A 193 -1.27 -19.57 1.70
C GLU A 193 -2.60 -19.81 0.96
N ALA A 194 -3.18 -18.73 0.46
CA ALA A 194 -4.41 -18.74 -0.33
C ALA A 194 -4.14 -18.46 -1.82
N LEU A 195 -2.86 -18.45 -2.23
CA LEU A 195 -2.43 -18.50 -3.62
C LEU A 195 -1.71 -19.82 -3.87
N GLY A 196 -2.42 -20.77 -4.46
CA GLY A 196 -1.83 -22.08 -4.67
C GLY A 196 -2.74 -23.07 -5.38
N PRO A 197 -2.22 -24.29 -5.60
CA PRO A 197 -3.03 -25.40 -6.09
C PRO A 197 -4.22 -25.67 -5.16
N GLY A 198 -5.23 -26.40 -5.66
CA GLY A 198 -6.49 -26.61 -4.95
C GLY A 198 -6.36 -27.15 -3.51
N PHE A 199 -5.31 -27.91 -3.19
CA PHE A 199 -5.09 -28.40 -1.81
C PHE A 199 -4.75 -27.28 -0.81
N GLU A 200 -4.10 -26.20 -1.26
CA GLU A 200 -3.82 -25.02 -0.43
C GLU A 200 -5.11 -24.25 -0.13
N LEU A 201 -5.97 -24.13 -1.14
CA LEU A 201 -7.30 -23.51 -1.01
C LEU A 201 -8.21 -24.36 -0.12
N GLU A 202 -8.16 -25.69 -0.24
CA GLU A 202 -8.86 -26.62 0.66
C GLU A 202 -8.38 -26.48 2.11
N ARG A 203 -7.06 -26.35 2.33
CA ARG A 203 -6.51 -26.08 3.67
C ARG A 203 -7.01 -24.75 4.23
N CYS A 204 -7.09 -23.70 3.41
CA CYS A 204 -7.67 -22.41 3.82
C CYS A 204 -9.14 -22.55 4.22
N LEU A 205 -9.94 -23.29 3.45
CA LEU A 205 -11.34 -23.54 3.76
C LEU A 205 -11.51 -24.31 5.07
N GLN A 206 -10.67 -25.32 5.33
CA GLN A 206 -10.64 -26.05 6.59
C GLN A 206 -10.27 -25.13 7.76
N ALA A 207 -9.26 -24.27 7.59
CA ALA A 207 -8.86 -23.30 8.60
C ALA A 207 -10.00 -22.31 8.94
N LEU A 208 -10.70 -21.79 7.94
CA LEU A 208 -11.88 -20.92 8.14
C LEU A 208 -12.98 -21.63 8.97
N GLN A 209 -13.19 -22.93 8.74
CA GLN A 209 -14.19 -23.73 9.46
C GLN A 209 -13.78 -24.08 10.90
N PHE A 210 -12.51 -24.44 11.11
CA PHE A 210 -12.01 -24.89 12.41
C PHE A 210 -11.68 -23.72 13.32
N LEU A 211 -10.96 -22.72 12.81
CA LEU A 211 -10.42 -21.61 13.59
C LEU A 211 -11.45 -20.49 13.78
N LYS A 212 -12.45 -20.39 12.88
CA LYS A 212 -13.52 -19.39 12.92
C LYS A 212 -12.97 -17.97 13.13
N PRO A 213 -12.06 -17.51 12.25
CA PRO A 213 -11.39 -16.23 12.42
C PRO A 213 -12.37 -15.07 12.37
N ILE A 214 -12.13 -14.04 13.19
CA ILE A 214 -12.91 -12.80 13.15
C ILE A 214 -12.51 -11.93 11.96
N SER A 215 -11.27 -12.07 11.49
CA SER A 215 -10.66 -11.20 10.50
C SER A 215 -9.67 -11.94 9.62
N ILE A 216 -9.54 -11.49 8.37
CA ILE A 216 -8.52 -11.96 7.42
C ILE A 216 -7.80 -10.77 6.79
N HIS A 217 -6.51 -10.91 6.48
CA HIS A 217 -5.77 -9.95 5.66
C HIS A 217 -5.35 -10.59 4.34
N TRP A 218 -6.15 -10.43 3.29
CA TRP A 218 -5.88 -10.99 1.96
C TRP A 218 -5.96 -9.90 0.89
N PRO A 219 -5.01 -9.86 -0.06
CA PRO A 219 -5.15 -9.07 -1.27
C PRO A 219 -6.44 -9.42 -2.03
N LEU A 220 -7.04 -8.46 -2.73
CA LEU A 220 -8.28 -8.70 -3.49
C LEU A 220 -8.13 -9.86 -4.48
N VAL A 221 -7.01 -9.94 -5.19
CA VAL A 221 -6.71 -11.05 -6.11
C VAL A 221 -6.79 -12.43 -5.44
N THR A 222 -6.30 -12.54 -4.20
CA THR A 222 -6.35 -13.78 -3.41
C THR A 222 -7.79 -14.17 -3.07
N LEU A 223 -8.62 -13.20 -2.67
CA LEU A 223 -10.05 -13.43 -2.48
C LEU A 223 -10.69 -13.95 -3.76
N TRP A 224 -10.45 -13.30 -4.90
CA TRP A 224 -11.07 -13.70 -6.16
C TRP A 224 -10.66 -15.10 -6.60
N ILE A 225 -9.38 -15.46 -6.49
CA ILE A 225 -8.89 -16.81 -6.77
C ILE A 225 -9.57 -17.84 -5.86
N PHE A 226 -9.70 -17.52 -4.56
CA PHE A 226 -10.42 -18.38 -3.62
C PHE A 226 -11.90 -18.50 -3.97
N GLY A 227 -12.54 -17.41 -4.41
CA GLY A 227 -13.94 -17.36 -4.82
C GLY A 227 -14.22 -18.19 -6.06
N ASP A 228 -13.37 -18.08 -7.08
CA ASP A 228 -13.41 -18.91 -8.29
C ASP A 228 -13.32 -20.40 -7.93
N TRP A 229 -12.40 -20.75 -7.03
CA TRP A 229 -12.25 -22.13 -6.57
C TRP A 229 -13.47 -22.61 -5.78
N LEU A 230 -14.02 -21.81 -4.87
CA LEU A 230 -15.26 -22.13 -4.15
C LEU A 230 -16.41 -22.41 -5.12
N GLN A 231 -16.58 -21.59 -6.15
CA GLN A 231 -17.58 -21.81 -7.19
C GLN A 231 -17.34 -23.14 -7.94
N SER A 232 -16.09 -23.46 -8.27
CA SER A 232 -15.74 -24.73 -8.94
C SER A 232 -16.15 -25.98 -8.15
N ILE A 233 -16.26 -25.86 -6.81
CA ILE A 233 -16.70 -26.94 -5.91
C ILE A 233 -18.14 -26.74 -5.42
N ASN A 234 -18.91 -25.87 -6.08
CA ASN A 234 -20.29 -25.52 -5.77
C ASN A 234 -20.50 -25.03 -4.33
N LYS A 235 -19.56 -24.24 -3.81
CA LYS A 235 -19.63 -23.65 -2.47
C LYS A 235 -19.87 -22.15 -2.55
N ASP A 236 -20.79 -21.67 -1.73
CA ASP A 236 -21.13 -20.25 -1.65
C ASP A 236 -20.03 -19.45 -0.91
N PRO A 237 -19.57 -18.30 -1.46
CA PRO A 237 -18.57 -17.44 -0.82
C PRO A 237 -18.96 -16.91 0.56
N LYS A 238 -20.23 -16.51 0.77
CA LYS A 238 -20.70 -16.01 2.07
C LYS A 238 -20.69 -17.12 3.10
N GLU A 239 -21.15 -18.31 2.73
CA GLU A 239 -21.11 -19.48 3.63
C GLU A 239 -19.69 -19.91 3.98
N ALA A 240 -18.73 -19.79 3.05
CA ALA A 240 -17.32 -20.06 3.33
C ALA A 240 -16.70 -19.03 4.30
N MET A 241 -17.14 -17.76 4.24
CA MET A 241 -16.61 -16.65 5.03
C MET A 241 -17.47 -16.26 6.25
N LYS A 242 -18.55 -16.97 6.57
CA LYS A 242 -19.55 -16.57 7.59
C LYS A 242 -19.05 -16.24 8.99
N HIS A 243 -17.82 -16.64 9.35
CA HIS A 243 -17.19 -16.31 10.63
C HIS A 243 -16.34 -15.04 10.57
N VAL A 244 -15.88 -14.67 9.37
CA VAL A 244 -15.06 -13.51 9.09
C VAL A 244 -15.95 -12.27 9.06
N LYS A 245 -15.73 -11.35 10.00
CA LYS A 245 -16.44 -10.07 10.06
C LYS A 245 -15.69 -8.97 9.33
N LEU A 246 -14.35 -9.03 9.37
CA LEU A 246 -13.47 -7.99 8.86
C LEU A 246 -12.55 -8.55 7.78
N LEU A 247 -12.60 -7.93 6.60
CA LEU A 247 -11.54 -8.04 5.62
C LEU A 247 -10.59 -6.86 5.75
N SER A 248 -9.30 -7.14 5.80
CA SER A 248 -8.24 -6.19 5.51
C SER A 248 -7.59 -6.55 4.19
N THR A 249 -7.34 -5.57 3.34
CA THR A 249 -6.73 -5.80 2.03
C THR A 249 -5.70 -4.74 1.69
N SER A 250 -4.68 -5.12 0.94
CA SER A 250 -3.60 -4.23 0.51
C SER A 250 -3.15 -4.60 -0.91
N GLY A 251 -2.41 -3.69 -1.54
CA GLY A 251 -1.81 -3.90 -2.88
C GLY A 251 -2.61 -3.34 -4.06
N ASP A 252 -3.92 -3.11 -3.89
CA ASP A 252 -4.78 -2.43 -4.86
C ASP A 252 -5.45 -1.21 -4.19
N VAL A 253 -5.80 -0.19 -5.00
CA VAL A 253 -6.59 0.95 -4.53
C VAL A 253 -8.03 0.50 -4.35
N LEU A 254 -8.53 0.51 -3.11
CA LEU A 254 -9.91 0.12 -2.79
C LEU A 254 -10.79 1.36 -2.68
N THR A 255 -11.69 1.56 -3.65
CA THR A 255 -12.67 2.66 -3.61
C THR A 255 -13.88 2.30 -2.75
N ALA A 256 -14.70 3.28 -2.37
CA ALA A 256 -15.89 3.02 -1.57
C ALA A 256 -16.87 2.05 -2.27
N ALA A 257 -17.07 2.21 -3.58
CA ALA A 257 -17.92 1.31 -4.37
C ALA A 257 -17.34 -0.12 -4.42
N ALA A 258 -16.03 -0.25 -4.62
CA ALA A 258 -15.35 -1.55 -4.60
C ALA A 258 -15.47 -2.24 -3.24
N ALA A 259 -15.33 -1.48 -2.15
CA ALA A 259 -15.45 -1.99 -0.80
C ALA A 259 -16.86 -2.51 -0.49
N GLU A 260 -17.90 -1.77 -0.90
CA GLU A 260 -19.29 -2.21 -0.72
C GLU A 260 -19.60 -3.46 -1.55
N PHE A 261 -19.09 -3.54 -2.78
CA PHE A 261 -19.20 -4.74 -3.61
C PHE A 261 -18.54 -5.95 -2.94
N VAL A 262 -17.30 -5.82 -2.47
CA VAL A 262 -16.56 -6.91 -1.78
C VAL A 262 -17.29 -7.33 -0.52
N LYS A 263 -17.78 -6.36 0.26
CA LYS A 263 -18.56 -6.59 1.48
C LYS A 263 -19.82 -7.41 1.18
N GLU A 264 -20.59 -7.01 0.18
CA GLU A 264 -21.83 -7.71 -0.20
C GLU A 264 -21.56 -9.08 -0.83
N TYR A 265 -20.52 -9.24 -1.66
CA TYR A 265 -20.22 -10.52 -2.29
C TYR A 265 -19.77 -11.59 -1.29
N TRP A 266 -18.91 -11.21 -0.34
CA TRP A 266 -18.32 -12.13 0.63
C TRP A 266 -19.06 -12.19 1.97
N GLY A 267 -19.98 -11.26 2.24
CA GLY A 267 -20.74 -11.22 3.49
C GLY A 267 -19.95 -10.67 4.68
N PHE A 268 -18.97 -9.80 4.43
CA PHE A 268 -18.22 -9.15 5.51
C PHE A 268 -19.06 -8.04 6.18
N GLU A 269 -18.79 -7.75 7.44
CA GLU A 269 -19.36 -6.58 8.12
C GLU A 269 -18.55 -5.31 7.78
N ARG A 270 -17.22 -5.45 7.63
CA ARG A 270 -16.29 -4.35 7.40
C ARG A 270 -15.21 -4.75 6.40
N VAL A 271 -14.79 -3.78 5.59
CA VAL A 271 -13.66 -3.90 4.68
C VAL A 271 -12.72 -2.71 4.90
N HIS A 272 -11.47 -2.98 5.23
CA HIS A 272 -10.41 -2.00 5.40
C HIS A 272 -9.36 -2.14 4.30
N SER A 273 -8.78 -1.00 3.94
CA SER A 273 -7.64 -0.93 3.04
C SER A 273 -6.41 -0.51 3.82
N GLY A 274 -5.38 -1.32 3.70
CA GLY A 274 -4.03 -1.04 4.14
C GLY A 274 -3.11 -0.70 2.96
N PHE A 275 -2.09 0.09 3.26
CA PHE A 275 -0.95 0.33 2.39
C PHE A 275 0.31 -0.13 3.12
N GLN A 276 1.20 -0.83 2.41
CA GLN A 276 2.50 -1.24 2.93
C GLN A 276 3.54 -1.20 1.83
N MET A 277 4.71 -0.64 2.12
CA MET A 277 5.85 -0.66 1.22
C MET A 277 7.10 -1.19 1.92
N ALA A 278 7.65 -2.29 1.42
CA ALA A 278 8.84 -2.90 2.01
C ALA A 278 10.11 -2.02 1.90
N ASP A 279 10.20 -1.15 0.89
CA ASP A 279 11.41 -0.34 0.64
C ASP A 279 11.63 0.73 1.73
N THR A 280 10.57 1.31 2.30
CA THR A 280 10.65 2.35 3.34
C THR A 280 9.90 2.01 4.63
N TRP A 281 9.20 0.87 4.66
CA TRP A 281 8.31 0.42 5.74
C TRP A 281 7.10 1.28 6.05
N ILE A 282 6.88 2.33 5.27
CA ILE A 282 5.67 3.12 5.42
C ILE A 282 4.45 2.21 5.34
N THR A 283 3.61 2.33 6.36
CA THR A 283 2.35 1.63 6.45
C THR A 283 1.24 2.66 6.61
N GLY A 284 0.08 2.36 6.03
CA GLY A 284 -1.11 3.15 6.23
C GLY A 284 -2.36 2.28 6.33
N CYS A 285 -3.39 2.82 6.98
CA CYS A 285 -4.70 2.18 7.08
C CYS A 285 -5.80 3.25 7.11
N ASN A 286 -6.95 2.97 6.51
CA ASN A 286 -8.13 3.85 6.65
C ASN A 286 -8.78 3.65 8.03
N CYS A 287 -9.24 4.74 8.65
CA CYS A 287 -10.12 4.67 9.82
C CYS A 287 -11.59 4.58 9.40
N SER A 288 -12.49 4.36 10.36
CA SER A 288 -13.94 4.34 10.14
C SER A 288 -14.50 5.61 9.50
N GLU A 289 -13.89 6.76 9.78
CA GLU A 289 -14.35 8.07 9.30
C GLU A 289 -13.87 8.41 7.89
N GLN A 290 -13.12 7.52 7.23
CA GLN A 290 -12.52 7.78 5.93
C GLN A 290 -12.88 6.66 4.94
N PRO A 291 -13.09 6.98 3.65
CA PRO A 291 -13.27 5.96 2.64
C PRO A 291 -11.99 5.11 2.51
N PRO A 292 -12.08 3.87 2.02
CA PRO A 292 -10.94 2.95 2.07
C PRO A 292 -9.72 3.42 1.25
N ASN A 293 -9.89 4.22 0.21
CA ASN A 293 -8.79 4.81 -0.55
C ASN A 293 -8.16 6.04 0.12
N ILE A 294 -8.51 6.36 1.37
CA ILE A 294 -7.89 7.40 2.18
C ILE A 294 -7.30 6.78 3.46
N THR A 295 -5.97 6.73 3.55
CA THR A 295 -5.28 6.06 4.67
C THR A 295 -4.50 7.04 5.52
N HIS A 296 -4.56 6.89 6.84
CA HIS A 296 -3.62 7.55 7.76
C HIS A 296 -2.22 6.94 7.64
N ILE A 297 -1.18 7.75 7.82
CA ILE A 297 0.22 7.31 7.96
C ILE A 297 0.80 7.83 9.29
N CYS A 298 1.90 7.24 9.77
CA CYS A 298 2.60 7.74 10.95
C CYS A 298 3.65 8.80 10.58
N ASP A 299 3.23 10.08 10.51
CA ASP A 299 4.11 11.22 10.22
C ASP A 299 5.36 11.33 11.13
N ASP A 300 5.33 10.80 12.35
CA ASP A 300 6.49 10.78 13.25
C ASP A 300 7.60 9.82 12.78
N PHE A 301 7.24 8.82 11.96
CA PHE A 301 8.19 7.90 11.33
C PHE A 301 8.47 8.22 9.86
N HIS A 302 7.58 8.97 9.20
CA HIS A 302 7.67 9.23 7.77
C HIS A 302 7.48 10.71 7.47
N TYR A 303 8.38 11.27 6.67
CA TYR A 303 8.11 12.53 5.98
C TYR A 303 7.66 12.21 4.55
N VAL A 304 6.48 12.71 4.18
CA VAL A 304 5.87 12.46 2.87
C VAL A 304 5.62 13.73 2.09
N GLU A 305 5.78 13.61 0.79
CA GLU A 305 5.59 14.65 -0.21
C GLU A 305 4.71 14.10 -1.33
N ALA A 306 3.97 15.00 -1.97
CA ALA A 306 3.33 14.73 -3.26
C ALA A 306 4.04 15.63 -4.26
N VAL A 307 4.75 15.03 -5.21
CA VAL A 307 5.61 15.78 -6.13
C VAL A 307 5.12 15.68 -7.56
N ASP A 308 5.37 16.74 -8.32
CA ASP A 308 5.21 16.71 -9.76
C ASP A 308 6.28 15.77 -10.37
N PRO A 309 5.88 14.84 -11.26
CA PRO A 309 6.77 13.82 -11.81
C PRO A 309 7.87 14.38 -12.73
N GLU A 310 7.64 15.54 -13.36
CA GLU A 310 8.57 16.12 -14.33
C GLU A 310 9.61 17.00 -13.63
N THR A 311 9.17 17.80 -12.66
CA THR A 311 10.00 18.79 -11.95
C THR A 311 10.59 18.24 -10.65
N GLY A 312 9.94 17.25 -10.03
CA GLY A 312 10.31 16.75 -8.70
C GLY A 312 9.94 17.71 -7.54
N GLU A 313 9.25 18.80 -7.84
CA GLU A 313 8.81 19.81 -6.87
C GLU A 313 7.49 19.39 -6.20
N GLN A 314 7.28 19.84 -4.96
CA GLN A 314 6.04 19.59 -4.23
C GLN A 314 4.86 20.29 -4.90
N VAL A 315 3.78 19.54 -5.18
CA VAL A 315 2.53 20.09 -5.72
C VAL A 315 1.75 20.90 -4.68
N ALA A 316 0.78 21.71 -5.12
CA ALA A 316 -0.01 22.50 -4.20
C ALA A 316 -0.86 21.62 -3.26
N PRO A 317 -1.25 22.11 -2.07
CA PRO A 317 -2.08 21.34 -1.15
C PRO A 317 -3.35 20.80 -1.82
N GLY A 318 -3.59 19.49 -1.67
CA GLY A 318 -4.74 18.79 -2.26
C GLY A 318 -4.57 18.39 -3.74
N GLU A 319 -3.51 18.85 -4.43
CA GLU A 319 -3.23 18.42 -5.81
C GLU A 319 -2.65 17.01 -5.88
N ARG A 320 -2.80 16.39 -7.06
CA ARG A 320 -2.29 15.05 -7.33
C ARG A 320 -0.79 15.13 -7.65
N GLY A 321 0.01 14.31 -6.97
CA GLY A 321 1.43 14.14 -7.25
C GLY A 321 1.88 12.71 -6.94
N ILE A 322 3.10 12.37 -7.32
CA ILE A 322 3.72 11.11 -6.95
C ILE A 322 4.11 11.16 -5.47
N LEU A 323 3.80 10.09 -4.73
CA LEU A 323 4.20 9.97 -3.33
C LEU A 323 5.71 9.76 -3.22
N VAL A 324 6.35 10.69 -2.52
CA VAL A 324 7.77 10.64 -2.19
C VAL A 324 7.93 10.53 -0.67
N ILE A 325 8.70 9.53 -0.23
CA ILE A 325 8.79 9.12 1.19
C ILE A 325 10.22 9.23 1.69
N THR A 326 10.39 9.74 2.91
CA THR A 326 11.64 9.68 3.66
C THR A 326 11.36 9.06 5.03
N PRO A 327 11.74 7.80 5.30
CA PRO A 327 11.62 7.22 6.63
C PRO A 327 12.62 7.90 7.57
N LEU A 328 12.10 8.51 8.64
CA LEU A 328 12.79 9.45 9.51
C LEU A 328 13.66 8.80 10.58
N VAL A 329 13.41 7.51 10.86
CA VAL A 329 14.07 6.76 11.94
C VAL A 329 14.69 5.45 11.46
N MET A 330 14.76 5.21 10.15
CA MET A 330 15.30 3.95 9.61
C MET A 330 16.83 3.88 9.73
N GLU A 331 17.33 2.85 10.41
CA GLU A 331 18.75 2.65 10.68
C GLU A 331 19.45 1.96 9.50
N ALA A 332 18.91 0.86 8.98
CA ALA A 332 19.62 0.02 8.01
C ALA A 332 19.76 0.67 6.63
N ILE A 333 18.67 1.15 6.03
CA ILE A 333 18.65 1.73 4.69
C ILE A 333 17.93 3.09 4.74
N PRO A 334 18.65 4.19 5.04
CA PRO A 334 18.05 5.50 5.28
C PRO A 334 17.68 6.20 3.97
N HIS A 335 16.65 5.71 3.27
CA HIS A 335 16.22 6.33 2.02
C HIS A 335 15.83 7.81 2.21
N LEU A 336 16.30 8.65 1.29
CA LEU A 336 15.88 10.04 1.16
C LEU A 336 15.07 10.20 -0.12
N ARG A 337 13.90 10.85 -0.01
CA ARG A 337 12.99 11.17 -1.12
C ARG A 337 12.76 9.97 -2.04
N TRP A 338 12.40 8.83 -1.48
CA TRP A 338 12.06 7.62 -2.23
C TRP A 338 10.76 7.80 -2.99
N ASN A 339 10.81 7.76 -4.31
CA ASN A 339 9.63 7.78 -5.18
C ASN A 339 9.02 6.37 -5.23
N ASN A 340 7.77 6.23 -4.80
CA ASN A 340 7.08 4.93 -4.77
C ASN A 340 6.32 4.57 -6.07
N GLU A 341 6.27 5.50 -7.02
CA GLU A 341 5.56 5.42 -8.30
C GLU A 341 4.02 5.41 -8.19
N ASP A 342 3.46 5.77 -7.04
CA ASP A 342 2.01 5.85 -6.82
C ASP A 342 1.56 7.31 -6.68
N TYR A 343 0.43 7.64 -7.31
CA TYR A 343 -0.16 8.97 -7.24
C TYR A 343 -1.08 9.11 -6.03
N VAL A 344 -0.87 10.19 -5.28
CA VAL A 344 -1.65 10.56 -4.12
C VAL A 344 -1.97 12.05 -4.09
N SER A 345 -2.90 12.44 -3.24
CA SER A 345 -3.01 13.81 -2.73
C SER A 345 -2.91 13.78 -1.19
N LEU A 346 -2.22 14.75 -0.61
CA LEU A 346 -2.01 14.84 0.84
C LEU A 346 -3.16 15.61 1.51
N ILE A 347 -3.70 15.05 2.57
CA ILE A 347 -4.80 15.60 3.38
C ILE A 347 -4.27 15.81 4.81
N ARG A 348 -4.23 17.05 5.28
CA ARG A 348 -3.56 17.45 6.55
C ARG A 348 -4.45 18.20 7.55
N ASP A 349 -5.71 18.41 7.21
CA ASP A 349 -6.75 18.80 8.16
C ASP A 349 -6.97 17.68 9.19
N GLU A 350 -7.58 18.03 10.32
CA GLU A 350 -7.88 17.06 11.38
C GLU A 350 -8.94 16.06 10.91
N CYS A 351 -8.72 14.78 11.19
CA CYS A 351 -9.70 13.73 10.93
C CYS A 351 -10.69 13.64 12.10
N GLU A 352 -11.96 13.32 11.82
CA GLU A 352 -13.00 13.10 12.84
C GLU A 352 -12.65 11.94 13.81
N CYS A 353 -11.74 11.04 13.40
CA CYS A 353 -11.21 10.01 14.29
C CYS A 353 -10.31 10.58 15.41
N GLY A 354 -9.94 11.86 15.34
CA GLY A 354 -9.12 12.59 16.31
C GLY A 354 -7.61 12.47 16.07
N ARG A 355 -7.18 11.70 15.07
CA ARG A 355 -5.77 11.64 14.66
C ARG A 355 -5.39 12.86 13.85
N THR A 356 -4.20 13.37 14.11
CA THR A 356 -3.68 14.60 13.49
C THR A 356 -2.72 14.32 12.34
N HIS A 357 -2.31 13.06 12.13
CA HIS A 357 -1.37 12.68 11.09
C HIS A 357 -1.98 12.76 9.68
N THR A 358 -1.09 12.87 8.68
CA THR A 358 -1.41 13.01 7.27
C THR A 358 -2.26 11.82 6.81
N ARG A 359 -3.25 12.12 5.98
CA ARG A 359 -4.03 11.14 5.23
C ARG A 359 -3.60 11.19 3.76
N LEU A 360 -3.45 10.02 3.14
CA LEU A 360 -3.12 9.87 1.73
C LEU A 360 -4.37 9.44 0.98
N HIS A 361 -4.84 10.25 0.04
CA HIS A 361 -5.86 9.82 -0.92
C HIS A 361 -5.17 9.18 -2.12
N TRP A 362 -5.39 7.88 -2.31
CA TRP A 362 -4.75 7.06 -3.33
C TRP A 362 -5.52 7.08 -4.66
N TYR A 363 -4.80 7.37 -5.75
CA TYR A 363 -5.33 7.28 -7.11
C TYR A 363 -4.88 6.00 -7.81
N GLY A 364 -3.60 5.63 -7.66
CA GLY A 364 -3.06 4.40 -8.23
C GLY A 364 -1.63 4.55 -8.72
N ARG A 365 -1.09 3.45 -9.24
CA ARG A 365 0.30 3.38 -9.73
C ARG A 365 0.43 4.03 -11.09
N GLU A 366 1.50 4.79 -11.30
CA GLU A 366 1.82 5.43 -12.58
C GLU A 366 1.84 4.45 -13.75
N ALA A 367 2.41 3.26 -13.53
CA ALA A 367 2.52 2.21 -14.54
C ALA A 367 1.16 1.71 -15.08
N PHE A 368 0.06 2.00 -14.38
CA PHE A 368 -1.29 1.59 -14.76
C PHE A 368 -2.14 2.75 -15.30
N ALA A 369 -1.61 3.97 -15.34
CA ALA A 369 -2.32 5.12 -15.84
C ALA A 369 -2.26 5.21 -17.37
N VAL A 370 -3.30 5.83 -17.96
CA VAL A 370 -3.33 6.22 -19.37
C VAL A 370 -3.54 7.73 -19.46
N ASP A 371 -2.81 8.38 -20.35
CA ASP A 371 -3.02 9.78 -20.69
C ASP A 371 -4.05 9.90 -21.80
N VAL A 372 -5.17 10.57 -21.52
CA VAL A 372 -6.24 10.83 -22.48
C VAL A 372 -6.45 12.34 -22.59
N ARG A 373 -6.12 12.91 -23.74
CA ARG A 373 -6.19 14.37 -24.01
C ARG A 373 -5.48 15.23 -22.94
N GLY A 374 -4.30 14.82 -22.51
CA GLY A 374 -3.48 15.50 -21.50
C GLY A 374 -3.94 15.28 -20.05
N ARG A 375 -4.94 14.42 -19.82
CA ARG A 375 -5.37 14.02 -18.48
C ARG A 375 -4.91 12.61 -18.18
N LYS A 376 -4.17 12.45 -17.07
CA LYS A 376 -3.80 11.15 -16.52
C LYS A 376 -5.02 10.51 -15.82
N VAL A 377 -5.41 9.31 -16.27
CA VAL A 377 -6.56 8.56 -15.76
C VAL A 377 -6.08 7.24 -15.14
N PHE A 378 -6.61 6.90 -13.97
CA PHE A 378 -6.29 5.67 -13.26
C PHE A 378 -7.44 4.65 -13.29
N PRO A 379 -7.16 3.33 -13.22
CA PRO A 379 -8.19 2.29 -13.14
C PRO A 379 -9.21 2.53 -12.03
N SER A 380 -8.79 2.98 -10.85
CA SER A 380 -9.66 3.26 -9.70
C SER A 380 -10.78 4.27 -10.00
N GLU A 381 -10.51 5.28 -10.83
CA GLU A 381 -11.48 6.31 -11.22
C GLU A 381 -12.58 5.74 -12.12
N VAL A 382 -12.26 4.73 -12.93
CA VAL A 382 -13.21 4.00 -13.77
C VAL A 382 -13.96 2.96 -12.96
N GLU A 383 -13.23 2.19 -12.15
CA GLU A 383 -13.77 1.06 -11.40
C GLU A 383 -14.87 1.50 -10.44
N THR A 384 -14.72 2.68 -9.83
CA THR A 384 -15.80 3.29 -9.01
C THR A 384 -17.13 3.34 -9.73
N GLU A 385 -17.13 3.66 -11.02
CA GLU A 385 -18.34 3.75 -11.84
C GLU A 385 -18.83 2.38 -12.32
N LEU A 386 -17.90 1.45 -12.59
CA LEU A 386 -18.18 0.08 -13.03
C LEU A 386 -18.81 -0.77 -11.91
N PHE A 387 -18.36 -0.61 -10.65
CA PHE A 387 -18.86 -1.37 -9.51
C PHE A 387 -20.34 -1.11 -9.17
N GLU A 388 -20.96 -0.06 -9.73
CA GLU A 388 -22.40 0.17 -9.61
C GLU A 388 -23.26 -0.73 -10.51
N TYR A 389 -22.65 -1.49 -11.43
CA TYR A 389 -23.35 -2.43 -12.30
C TYR A 389 -23.15 -3.87 -11.79
N PRO A 390 -24.16 -4.50 -11.17
CA PRO A 390 -24.05 -5.90 -10.69
C PRO A 390 -23.74 -6.91 -11.79
N GLU A 391 -24.00 -6.54 -13.05
CA GLU A 391 -23.70 -7.31 -14.25
C GLU A 391 -22.21 -7.31 -14.61
N ILE A 392 -21.45 -6.29 -14.22
CA ILE A 392 -20.01 -6.21 -14.49
C ILE A 392 -19.29 -7.10 -13.49
N GLY A 393 -18.64 -8.13 -14.03
CA GLY A 393 -17.99 -9.18 -13.24
C GLY A 393 -16.62 -8.77 -12.77
N VAL A 394 -16.26 -9.21 -11.57
CA VAL A 394 -15.00 -8.85 -10.92
C VAL A 394 -14.28 -10.12 -10.48
N ASN A 395 -13.81 -10.93 -11.43
CA ASN A 395 -12.96 -12.07 -11.10
C ASN A 395 -11.50 -11.65 -11.29
N ALA A 396 -10.88 -11.19 -10.20
CA ALA A 396 -9.51 -10.67 -10.09
C ALA A 396 -9.28 -9.23 -10.57
N ILE A 397 -9.95 -8.79 -11.63
CA ILE A 397 -9.69 -7.49 -12.26
C ILE A 397 -11.02 -6.85 -12.69
N ALA A 398 -11.38 -5.69 -12.14
CA ALA A 398 -12.59 -4.96 -12.57
C ALA A 398 -12.38 -4.30 -13.94
N SER A 399 -11.17 -3.82 -14.21
CA SER A 399 -10.83 -3.20 -15.49
C SER A 399 -9.36 -3.35 -15.89
N GLN A 400 -9.13 -3.39 -17.20
CA GLN A 400 -7.81 -3.27 -17.82
C GLN A 400 -7.83 -2.14 -18.85
N PHE A 401 -6.89 -1.21 -18.77
CA PHE A 401 -6.78 -0.12 -19.75
C PHE A 401 -5.98 -0.55 -20.98
N VAL A 402 -6.41 -0.08 -22.15
CA VAL A 402 -5.68 -0.29 -23.41
C VAL A 402 -5.01 1.03 -23.81
N LYS A 403 -3.69 1.01 -23.83
CA LYS A 403 -2.83 2.11 -24.26
C LYS A 403 -2.54 2.00 -25.76
N THR A 404 -2.96 3.00 -26.53
CA THR A 404 -2.85 3.01 -28.01
C THR A 404 -1.81 3.97 -28.56
N ALA A 405 -1.09 4.70 -27.70
CA ALA A 405 0.01 5.59 -28.07
C ALA A 405 1.03 5.66 -26.92
N GLU A 406 2.27 6.05 -27.18
CA GLU A 406 3.27 6.26 -26.11
C GLU A 406 2.92 7.44 -25.21
N GLY A 407 2.44 8.54 -25.81
CA GLY A 407 1.96 9.74 -25.13
C GLY A 407 0.44 9.72 -24.89
N SER A 408 -0.22 10.82 -25.22
CA SER A 408 -1.66 10.98 -25.05
C SER A 408 -2.45 10.27 -26.16
N GLN A 409 -3.59 9.68 -25.82
CA GLN A 409 -4.55 9.09 -26.77
C GLN A 409 -5.89 9.83 -26.77
N ASP A 410 -6.65 9.68 -27.86
CA ASP A 410 -7.88 10.45 -28.07
C ASP A 410 -9.06 10.00 -27.21
N LYS A 411 -9.09 8.72 -26.82
CA LYS A 411 -10.17 8.07 -26.07
C LYS A 411 -9.62 7.08 -25.06
N LEU A 412 -10.36 6.88 -23.97
CA LEU A 412 -10.07 5.85 -22.97
C LEU A 412 -10.68 4.52 -23.42
N ILE A 413 -9.85 3.49 -23.61
CA ILE A 413 -10.31 2.14 -23.96
C ILE A 413 -10.17 1.24 -22.74
N ILE A 414 -11.27 0.59 -22.35
CA ILE A 414 -11.39 -0.15 -21.10
C ILE A 414 -11.89 -1.56 -21.41
N ARG A 415 -11.10 -2.55 -21.01
CA ARG A 415 -11.49 -3.97 -21.07
C ARG A 415 -12.11 -4.39 -19.75
N VAL A 416 -13.30 -4.98 -19.81
CA VAL A 416 -14.06 -5.42 -18.63
C VAL A 416 -14.71 -6.79 -18.88
N THR A 417 -14.94 -7.54 -17.81
CA THR A 417 -15.75 -8.76 -17.87
C THR A 417 -17.17 -8.48 -17.43
N TYR A 418 -18.12 -9.33 -17.82
CA TYR A 418 -19.50 -9.27 -17.34
C TYR A 418 -20.02 -10.68 -17.04
N PHE A 419 -21.08 -10.77 -16.23
CA PHE A 419 -21.78 -11.99 -15.88
C PHE A 419 -22.92 -12.25 -16.88
N PRO A 420 -22.80 -13.24 -17.79
CA PRO A 420 -23.81 -13.48 -18.82
C PRO A 420 -25.18 -13.85 -18.25
N ASP A 421 -25.21 -14.55 -17.12
CA ASP A 421 -26.41 -14.96 -16.38
C ASP A 421 -27.17 -13.77 -15.77
N LYS A 422 -26.47 -12.68 -15.46
CA LYS A 422 -27.07 -11.44 -14.92
C LYS A 422 -27.39 -10.40 -16.01
N THR A 423 -26.92 -10.62 -17.23
CA THR A 423 -26.97 -9.62 -18.30
C THR A 423 -28.01 -9.97 -19.35
N LYS A 424 -29.11 -9.18 -19.41
CA LYS A 424 -30.15 -9.37 -20.43
C LYS A 424 -29.74 -8.88 -21.81
N ASP A 425 -29.01 -7.77 -21.86
CA ASP A 425 -28.57 -7.10 -23.08
C ASP A 425 -27.16 -6.53 -22.87
N PRO A 426 -26.11 -7.24 -23.32
CA PRO A 426 -24.73 -6.78 -23.15
C PRO A 426 -24.45 -5.45 -23.84
N GLN A 427 -25.07 -5.19 -25.00
CA GLN A 427 -24.84 -3.96 -25.75
C GLN A 427 -25.41 -2.76 -24.98
N LYS A 428 -26.60 -2.91 -24.40
CA LYS A 428 -27.20 -1.87 -23.55
C LYS A 428 -26.40 -1.63 -22.27
N LEU A 429 -25.85 -2.68 -21.65
CA LEU A 429 -24.95 -2.56 -20.50
C LEU A 429 -23.71 -1.74 -20.88
N LYS A 430 -23.06 -2.09 -22.00
CA LYS A 430 -21.90 -1.39 -22.55
C LYS A 430 -22.19 0.10 -22.75
N GLU A 431 -23.23 0.44 -23.51
CA GLU A 431 -23.58 1.83 -23.80
C GLU A 431 -23.91 2.65 -22.54
N SER A 432 -24.58 2.01 -21.57
CA SER A 432 -24.88 2.63 -20.28
C SER A 432 -23.62 2.96 -19.49
N ALA A 433 -22.70 1.99 -19.37
CA ALA A 433 -21.44 2.17 -18.65
C ALA A 433 -20.53 3.19 -19.34
N GLU A 434 -20.39 3.14 -20.68
CA GLU A 434 -19.64 4.13 -21.46
C GLU A 434 -20.18 5.54 -21.25
N LYS A 435 -21.52 5.72 -21.33
CA LYS A 435 -22.17 7.02 -21.10
C LYS A 435 -21.89 7.54 -19.70
N LYS A 436 -21.97 6.68 -18.69
CA LYS A 436 -21.74 7.07 -17.29
C LYS A 436 -20.29 7.49 -17.04
N ILE A 437 -19.33 6.69 -17.48
CA ILE A 437 -17.90 6.99 -17.35
C ILE A 437 -17.56 8.28 -18.12
N LYS A 438 -18.12 8.46 -19.33
CA LYS A 438 -17.97 9.70 -20.09
C LYS A 438 -18.52 10.92 -19.36
N GLN A 439 -19.70 10.81 -18.72
CA GLN A 439 -20.27 11.90 -17.92
C GLN A 439 -19.41 12.26 -16.71
N LYS A 440 -18.79 11.25 -16.08
CA LYS A 440 -17.98 11.44 -14.86
C LYS A 440 -16.58 11.94 -15.14
N LEU A 441 -15.92 11.39 -16.17
CA LEU A 441 -14.55 11.72 -16.53
C LEU A 441 -14.46 12.85 -17.56
N GLY A 442 -15.53 13.15 -18.31
CA GLY A 442 -15.50 14.13 -19.40
C GLY A 442 -14.64 13.69 -20.59
N LEU A 443 -14.39 12.38 -20.72
CA LEU A 443 -13.55 11.79 -21.75
C LEU A 443 -14.38 10.89 -22.67
N ASP A 444 -13.97 10.76 -23.93
CA ASP A 444 -14.52 9.73 -24.80
C ASP A 444 -14.05 8.35 -24.33
N VAL A 445 -14.98 7.40 -24.21
CA VAL A 445 -14.75 6.08 -23.62
C VAL A 445 -15.25 5.01 -24.58
N GLU A 446 -14.48 3.93 -24.68
CA GLU A 446 -14.88 2.68 -25.35
C GLU A 446 -14.68 1.51 -24.39
N ILE A 447 -15.72 0.71 -24.22
CA ILE A 447 -15.67 -0.54 -23.47
C ILE A 447 -15.53 -1.72 -24.43
N GLU A 448 -14.52 -2.56 -24.17
CA GLU A 448 -14.33 -3.85 -24.80
C GLU A 448 -14.69 -4.94 -23.79
N PHE A 449 -15.67 -5.79 -24.10
CA PHE A 449 -15.91 -6.97 -23.28
C PHE A 449 -14.86 -8.03 -23.56
N MET A 450 -14.43 -8.70 -22.49
CA MET A 450 -13.57 -9.88 -22.56
C MET A 450 -14.15 -11.02 -21.74
N SER A 451 -13.76 -12.24 -22.07
CA SER A 451 -14.08 -13.42 -21.28
C SER A 451 -13.33 -13.43 -19.95
N GLN A 452 -13.86 -14.17 -18.98
CA GLN A 452 -13.19 -14.38 -17.70
C GLN A 452 -11.84 -15.10 -17.87
N GLU A 453 -11.74 -15.98 -18.87
CA GLU A 453 -10.50 -16.71 -19.18
C GLU A 453 -9.40 -15.77 -19.70
N GLU A 454 -9.74 -14.86 -20.62
CA GLU A 454 -8.80 -13.84 -21.13
C GLU A 454 -8.32 -12.91 -20.01
N MET A 455 -9.23 -12.56 -19.07
CA MET A 455 -8.87 -11.69 -17.94
C MET A 455 -7.95 -12.40 -16.95
N LYS A 456 -8.21 -13.69 -16.65
CA LYS A 456 -7.33 -14.52 -15.83
C LYS A 456 -5.94 -14.72 -16.46
N ALA A 457 -5.88 -14.86 -17.79
CA ALA A 457 -4.62 -14.97 -18.52
C ALA A 457 -3.76 -13.69 -18.46
N ALA A 458 -4.35 -12.54 -18.10
CA ALA A 458 -3.64 -11.26 -17.96
C ALA A 458 -2.90 -11.07 -16.62
N LEU A 459 -2.95 -12.05 -15.72
CA LEU A 459 -2.21 -12.04 -14.45
C LEU A 459 -0.70 -12.14 -14.71
N THR A 460 0.07 -11.17 -14.22
CA THR A 460 1.54 -11.09 -14.40
C THR A 460 2.35 -11.75 -13.29
N ALA A 461 1.74 -11.96 -12.13
CA ALA A 461 2.26 -12.76 -11.03
C ALA A 461 1.08 -13.33 -10.22
N PRO A 462 1.28 -14.34 -9.35
CA PRO A 462 0.18 -14.95 -8.58
C PRO A 462 -0.65 -13.95 -7.76
N HIS A 463 -0.03 -12.83 -7.37
CA HIS A 463 -0.61 -11.76 -6.55
C HIS A 463 -0.57 -10.38 -7.25
N LYS A 464 -0.23 -10.30 -8.55
CA LYS A 464 -0.18 -9.02 -9.29
C LYS A 464 -0.79 -9.10 -10.67
N THR A 465 -1.63 -8.12 -10.92
CA THR A 465 -2.38 -7.97 -12.15
C THR A 465 -1.77 -6.91 -13.07
N SER A 466 -1.61 -7.20 -14.37
CA SER A 466 -1.38 -6.11 -15.34
C SER A 466 -2.68 -5.40 -15.66
N ARG A 467 -2.82 -4.18 -15.12
CA ARG A 467 -3.97 -3.29 -15.40
C ARG A 467 -3.83 -2.55 -16.74
N LEU A 468 -2.76 -2.77 -17.49
CA LEU A 468 -2.46 -2.05 -18.73
C LEU A 468 -2.05 -3.02 -19.85
N VAL A 469 -2.58 -2.82 -21.05
CA VAL A 469 -2.16 -3.49 -22.29
C VAL A 469 -1.79 -2.46 -23.35
N LYS A 470 -0.67 -2.65 -24.04
CA LYS A 470 -0.23 -1.78 -25.14
C LYS A 470 -0.72 -2.34 -26.49
N ARG A 471 -1.25 -1.48 -27.36
CA ARG A 471 -1.75 -1.82 -28.71
C ARG A 471 -1.21 -0.86 -29.79
N TYR A 472 0.08 -0.53 -29.72
CA TYR A 472 0.77 0.32 -30.69
C TYR A 472 2.10 -0.30 -31.14
#